data_AF-X1JT97-F1
#
_entry.id   AF-X1JT97-F1
#
_cell.length_a   1.000
_cell.length_b   1.000
_cell.length_c   1.000
_cell.angle_alpha   90.00
_cell.angle_beta   90.00
_cell.angle_gamma   90.00
#
_symmetry.space_group_name_H-M   'P 1'
#
loop_
_entity.id
_entity.type
_entity.pdbx_description
1 polymer ?
#
loop_
_entity_poly.entity_id
_entity_poly.type
_entity_poly.pdbx_seq_one_letter_code
_entity_poly.pdbx_strand_id
1 'polypeptide(L)'
;YGGVISPLMDKFGWSRVKTTAVICVIAFLIGLIFTTSGGLYWLDIVDRTACFYGLLITGALACIVVGWVYGAKKLREHLNETSDIKVGAWFDWLLKIVVPAGLLFVVIYGGFMKDIAAPYEGYPVWASSMIWVILAVTLGLSFVFQAVKTKGPKEVSGK
;
A
#
# COMPACT_ATOMS: atom_id res chain seq x y z
N TYR A 1 -10.03 9.77 -5.21
CA TYR A 1 -9.17 10.98 -5.24
C TYR A 1 -8.01 10.87 -4.25
N GLY A 2 -8.28 10.62 -2.96
CA GLY A 2 -7.27 10.71 -1.89
C GLY A 2 -6.08 9.74 -1.96
N GLY A 3 -6.25 8.54 -2.52
CA GLY A 3 -5.20 7.51 -2.45
C GLY A 3 -3.98 7.75 -3.32
N VAL A 4 -4.16 8.21 -4.57
CA VAL A 4 -3.06 8.33 -5.56
C VAL A 4 -2.83 9.78 -5.99
N ILE A 5 -3.90 10.55 -6.22
CA ILE A 5 -3.79 11.91 -6.77
C ILE A 5 -3.30 12.90 -5.70
N SER A 6 -3.86 12.86 -4.49
CA SER A 6 -3.45 13.75 -3.39
C SER A 6 -1.96 13.64 -3.04
N PRO A 7 -1.39 12.46 -2.74
CA PRO A 7 0.02 12.39 -2.38
C PRO A 7 0.95 12.83 -3.52
N LEU A 8 0.57 12.60 -4.78
CA LEU A 8 1.33 13.07 -5.94
C LEU A 8 1.26 14.60 -6.10
N MET A 9 0.08 15.19 -5.87
CA MET A 9 -0.07 16.64 -5.87
C MET A 9 0.72 17.30 -4.74
N ASP A 10 0.66 16.74 -3.53
CA ASP A 10 1.37 17.28 -2.36
C ASP A 10 2.90 17.17 -2.55
N LYS A 11 3.37 16.15 -3.27
CA LYS A 11 4.79 15.91 -3.50
C LYS A 11 5.39 16.74 -4.63
N PHE A 12 4.65 16.94 -5.72
CA PHE A 12 5.12 17.60 -6.94
C PHE A 12 4.55 19.02 -7.16
N GLY A 13 3.53 19.42 -6.41
CA GLY A 13 2.87 20.72 -6.55
C GLY A 13 2.09 20.89 -7.85
N TRP A 14 1.65 19.78 -8.47
CA TRP A 14 0.96 19.80 -9.76
C TRP A 14 -0.54 20.11 -9.61
N SER A 15 -1.14 20.72 -10.65
CA SER A 15 -2.58 20.94 -10.71
C SER A 15 -3.34 19.62 -10.86
N ARG A 16 -4.52 19.51 -10.22
CA ARG A 16 -5.41 18.33 -10.25
C ARG A 16 -5.57 17.72 -11.65
N VAL A 17 -5.96 18.54 -12.62
CA VAL A 17 -6.25 18.10 -13.99
C VAL A 17 -5.02 17.46 -14.65
N LYS A 18 -3.85 18.09 -14.51
CA LYS A 18 -2.58 17.54 -15.05
C LYS A 18 -2.21 16.21 -14.41
N THR A 19 -2.28 16.12 -13.08
CA THR A 19 -1.97 14.87 -12.36
C THR A 19 -2.91 13.74 -12.75
N THR A 20 -4.22 14.01 -12.82
CA THR A 20 -5.21 13.01 -13.25
C THR A 20 -4.97 12.55 -14.68
N ALA A 21 -4.76 13.47 -15.62
CA ALA A 21 -4.53 13.11 -17.03
C ALA A 21 -3.30 12.21 -17.20
N VAL A 22 -2.19 12.55 -16.54
CA VAL A 22 -0.95 11.75 -16.59
C VAL A 22 -1.18 10.35 -16.01
N ILE A 23 -1.82 10.24 -14.84
CA ILE A 23 -2.10 8.94 -14.21
C ILE A 23 -3.03 8.09 -15.08
N CYS A 24 -4.07 8.69 -15.67
CA CYS A 24 -4.99 7.97 -16.55
C CYS A 24 -4.28 7.40 -17.78
N VAL A 25 -3.39 8.18 -18.42
CA VAL A 25 -2.63 7.70 -19.58
C VAL A 25 -1.69 6.56 -19.17
N ILE A 26 -0.96 6.69 -18.06
CA ILE A 26 -0.08 5.63 -17.56
C ILE A 26 -0.88 4.36 -17.22
N ALA A 27 -1.99 4.51 -16.51
CA ALA A 27 -2.85 3.39 -16.14
C ALA A 27 -3.45 2.68 -17.37
N PHE A 28 -3.82 3.44 -18.39
CA PHE A 28 -4.30 2.88 -19.66
C PHE A 28 -3.21 2.06 -20.36
N LEU A 29 -1.99 2.60 -20.47
CA LEU A 29 -0.86 1.90 -21.09
C LEU A 29 -0.50 0.60 -20.34
N ILE A 30 -0.50 0.61 -19.01
CA ILE A 30 -0.29 -0.59 -18.20
C ILE A 30 -1.45 -1.57 -18.38
N GLY A 31 -2.68 -1.09 -18.40
CA GLY A 31 -3.89 -1.90 -18.56
C GLY A 31 -3.94 -2.67 -19.88
N LEU A 32 -3.29 -2.18 -20.95
CA LEU A 32 -3.20 -2.90 -22.22
C LEU A 32 -2.55 -4.28 -22.07
N ILE A 33 -1.58 -4.44 -21.15
CA ILE A 33 -0.91 -5.73 -20.89
C ILE A 33 -1.94 -6.78 -20.43
N PHE A 34 -2.93 -6.38 -19.64
CA PHE A 34 -3.97 -7.27 -19.12
C PHE A 34 -5.03 -7.67 -20.16
N THR A 35 -5.07 -6.99 -21.32
CA THR A 35 -6.01 -7.34 -22.41
C THR A 35 -5.45 -8.34 -23.42
N THR A 36 -4.20 -8.77 -23.24
CA THR A 36 -3.56 -9.78 -24.09
C THR A 36 -4.07 -11.19 -23.76
N SER A 37 -3.79 -12.18 -24.63
CA SER A 37 -4.21 -13.58 -24.43
C SER A 37 -3.70 -14.21 -23.13
N GLY A 38 -2.62 -13.68 -22.55
CA GLY A 38 -2.09 -14.09 -21.25
C GLY A 38 -2.44 -13.15 -20.09
N GLY A 39 -3.39 -12.22 -20.29
CA GLY A 39 -3.70 -11.15 -19.35
C GLY A 39 -4.18 -11.63 -17.98
N LEU A 40 -4.89 -12.76 -17.93
CA LEU A 40 -5.38 -13.34 -16.67
C LEU A 40 -4.23 -13.81 -15.77
N TYR A 41 -3.16 -14.37 -16.35
CA TYR A 41 -1.96 -14.77 -15.61
C TYR A 41 -1.25 -13.56 -15.00
N TRP A 42 -1.13 -12.48 -15.78
CA TRP A 42 -0.57 -11.22 -15.26
C TRP A 42 -1.42 -10.62 -14.16
N LEU A 43 -2.74 -10.65 -14.32
CA LEU A 43 -3.68 -10.12 -13.33
C LEU A 43 -3.56 -10.89 -12.01
N ASP A 44 -3.48 -12.22 -12.06
CA ASP A 44 -3.32 -13.07 -10.88
C ASP A 44 -1.98 -12.81 -10.15
N ILE A 45 -0.86 -12.74 -10.87
CA ILE A 45 0.45 -12.42 -10.30
C ILE A 45 0.46 -11.03 -9.64
N VAL A 46 -0.11 -10.03 -10.32
CA VAL A 46 -0.20 -8.66 -9.81
C VAL A 46 -1.13 -8.58 -8.60
N ASP A 47 -2.27 -9.27 -8.62
CA ASP A 47 -3.21 -9.32 -7.50
C ASP A 47 -2.58 -9.97 -6.28
N ARG A 48 -1.91 -11.12 -6.45
CA ARG A 48 -1.13 -11.77 -5.39
C ARG A 48 -0.08 -10.81 -4.82
N THR A 49 0.60 -10.05 -5.65
CA THR A 49 1.62 -9.10 -5.18
C THR A 49 1.01 -7.90 -4.45
N ALA A 50 -0.04 -7.28 -5.00
CA ALA A 50 -0.60 -6.04 -4.49
C ALA A 50 -1.57 -6.26 -3.32
N CYS A 51 -2.53 -7.18 -3.48
CA CYS A 51 -3.62 -7.41 -2.53
C CYS A 51 -3.20 -8.35 -1.39
N PHE A 52 -2.38 -9.36 -1.66
CA PHE A 52 -1.88 -10.22 -0.59
C PHE A 52 -0.64 -9.60 0.06
N TYR A 53 0.47 -9.47 -0.64
CA TYR A 53 1.71 -8.98 -0.02
C TYR A 53 1.66 -7.47 0.28
N GLY A 54 1.30 -6.64 -0.69
CA GLY A 54 1.30 -5.19 -0.57
C GLY A 54 0.39 -4.69 0.55
N LEU A 55 -0.90 -5.06 0.51
CA LEU A 55 -1.89 -4.64 1.51
C LEU A 55 -1.55 -5.14 2.92
N LEU A 56 -1.17 -6.41 3.07
CA LEU A 56 -0.89 -6.95 4.40
C LEU A 56 0.37 -6.34 5.02
N ILE A 57 1.45 -6.16 4.24
CA ILE A 57 2.69 -5.55 4.72
C ILE A 57 2.47 -4.07 5.06
N THR A 58 1.86 -3.30 4.16
CA THR A 58 1.60 -1.88 4.40
C THR A 58 0.61 -1.66 5.53
N GLY A 59 -0.41 -2.52 5.67
CA GLY A 59 -1.34 -2.51 6.80
C GLY A 59 -0.65 -2.80 8.12
N ALA A 60 0.21 -3.83 8.17
CA ALA A 60 0.98 -4.15 9.37
C ALA A 60 1.91 -2.99 9.78
N LEU A 61 2.63 -2.40 8.83
CA LEU A 61 3.48 -1.24 9.06
C LEU A 61 2.67 -0.02 9.54
N ALA A 62 1.53 0.27 8.92
CA ALA A 62 0.64 1.35 9.34
C ALA A 62 0.17 1.16 10.79
N CYS A 63 -0.25 -0.06 11.15
CA CYS A 63 -0.64 -0.38 12.54
C CYS A 63 0.52 -0.24 13.52
N ILE A 64 1.74 -0.64 13.15
CA ILE A 64 2.92 -0.48 14.01
C ILE A 64 3.24 1.01 14.21
N VAL A 65 3.25 1.80 13.13
CA VAL A 65 3.50 3.24 13.19
C VAL A 65 2.44 3.95 14.04
N VAL A 66 1.16 3.68 13.79
CA VAL A 66 0.06 4.30 14.53
C VAL A 66 0.04 3.83 15.99
N GLY A 67 0.24 2.54 16.22
CA GLY A 67 0.20 1.93 17.55
C GLY A 67 1.32 2.41 18.46
N TRP A 68 2.55 2.46 17.95
CA TRP A 68 3.76 2.68 18.74
C TRP A 68 4.37 4.08 18.58
N VAL A 69 4.35 4.67 17.38
CA VAL A 69 4.97 5.99 17.12
C VAL A 69 3.97 7.11 17.40
N TYR A 70 2.77 7.06 16.82
CA TYR A 70 1.72 8.07 17.08
C TYR A 70 1.11 7.89 18.48
N GLY A 71 0.89 6.62 18.86
CA GLY A 71 0.35 6.22 20.14
C GLY A 71 -1.15 5.91 20.05
N ALA A 72 -1.50 4.62 20.21
CA ALA A 72 -2.88 4.15 20.11
C ALA A 72 -3.88 4.90 21.02
N LYS A 73 -3.45 5.29 22.23
CA LYS A 73 -4.28 6.05 23.18
C LYS A 73 -4.71 7.42 22.62
N LYS A 74 -3.80 8.14 21.95
CA LYS A 74 -4.11 9.44 21.33
C LYS A 74 -5.10 9.28 20.18
N LEU A 75 -4.94 8.21 19.38
CA LEU A 75 -5.90 7.89 18.34
C LEU A 75 -7.27 7.57 18.92
N ARG A 76 -7.34 6.74 19.97
CA ARG A 76 -8.59 6.39 20.64
C ARG A 76 -9.30 7.59 21.24
N GLU A 77 -8.56 8.50 21.88
CA GLU A 77 -9.11 9.76 22.41
C GLU A 77 -9.70 10.61 21.30
N HIS A 78 -8.96 10.79 20.19
CA HIS A 78 -9.46 11.54 19.03
C HIS A 78 -10.70 10.91 18.38
N LEU A 79 -10.74 9.57 18.28
CA LEU A 79 -11.92 8.87 17.79
C LEU A 79 -13.12 9.05 18.73
N ASN A 80 -12.90 9.01 20.04
CA ASN A 80 -13.96 9.19 21.04
C ASN A 80 -14.48 10.62 21.14
N GLU A 81 -13.74 11.62 20.67
CA GLU A 81 -14.21 13.01 20.55
C GLU A 81 -15.18 13.19 19.39
N THR A 82 -14.98 12.44 18.30
CA THR A 82 -15.78 12.57 17.07
C THR A 82 -16.90 11.53 16.97
N SER A 83 -16.80 10.42 17.69
CA SER A 83 -17.72 9.27 17.57
C SER A 83 -18.78 9.25 18.66
N ASP A 84 -20.02 8.93 18.29
CA ASP A 84 -21.13 8.71 19.24
C ASP A 84 -20.93 7.46 20.12
N ILE A 85 -20.11 6.50 19.66
CA ILE A 85 -19.77 5.27 20.38
C ILE A 85 -18.35 5.36 20.92
N LYS A 86 -18.21 5.24 22.24
CA LYS A 86 -16.90 5.29 22.91
C LYS A 86 -16.17 3.96 22.80
N VAL A 87 -14.96 4.01 22.25
CA VAL A 87 -14.04 2.89 22.11
C VAL A 87 -13.22 2.74 23.39
N GLY A 88 -13.23 1.52 23.95
CA GLY A 88 -12.54 1.14 25.18
C GLY A 88 -11.05 0.82 24.99
N ALA A 89 -10.34 0.55 26.09
CA ALA A 89 -8.90 0.27 26.09
C ALA A 89 -8.50 -1.03 25.34
N TRP A 90 -9.46 -1.92 25.06
CA TRP A 90 -9.24 -3.11 24.24
C TRP A 90 -8.77 -2.77 22.82
N PHE A 91 -9.19 -1.63 22.29
CA PHE A 91 -8.78 -1.15 20.97
C PHE A 91 -7.28 -0.82 20.91
N ASP A 92 -6.72 -0.29 22.01
CA ASP A 92 -5.29 0.04 22.05
C ASP A 92 -4.44 -1.24 21.94
N TRP A 93 -4.86 -2.32 22.60
CA TRP A 93 -4.24 -3.64 22.51
C TRP A 93 -4.44 -4.28 21.13
N LEU A 94 -5.64 -4.16 20.58
CA LEU A 94 -5.96 -4.68 19.26
C LEU A 94 -5.05 -4.04 18.20
N LEU A 95 -4.95 -2.72 18.19
CA LEU A 95 -4.20 -1.95 17.20
C LEU A 95 -2.68 -2.13 17.35
N LYS A 96 -2.17 -2.19 18.58
CA LYS A 96 -0.73 -2.34 18.83
C LYS A 96 -0.19 -3.73 18.56
N ILE A 97 -0.98 -4.77 18.84
CA ILE A 97 -0.50 -6.15 18.91
C ILE A 97 -1.32 -7.07 18.03
N VAL A 98 -2.64 -7.15 18.21
CA VAL A 98 -3.46 -8.20 17.57
C VAL A 98 -3.49 -8.04 16.05
N VAL A 99 -3.79 -6.84 15.54
CA VAL A 99 -3.86 -6.57 14.10
C VAL A 99 -2.49 -6.73 13.43
N PRO A 100 -1.40 -6.08 13.88
CA PRO A 100 -0.11 -6.24 13.21
C PRO A 100 0.41 -7.68 13.31
N ALA A 101 0.21 -8.38 14.43
CA ALA A 101 0.61 -9.79 14.56
C ALA A 101 -0.20 -10.69 13.62
N GLY A 102 -1.51 -10.49 13.51
CA GLY A 102 -2.36 -11.26 12.61
C GLY A 102 -1.99 -11.05 11.14
N LEU A 103 -1.76 -9.80 10.73
CA LEU A 103 -1.33 -9.49 9.36
C LEU A 103 0.03 -10.11 9.03
N LEU A 104 1.01 -9.99 9.94
CA LEU A 104 2.33 -10.62 9.76
C LEU A 104 2.26 -12.14 9.73
N PHE A 105 1.42 -12.74 10.58
CA PHE A 105 1.18 -14.18 10.59
C PHE A 105 0.64 -14.65 9.23
N VAL A 106 -0.36 -13.97 8.67
CA VAL A 106 -0.93 -14.33 7.36
C VAL A 106 0.10 -14.17 6.24
N VAL A 107 0.93 -13.11 6.25
CA VAL A 107 1.98 -12.93 5.24
C VAL A 107 3.00 -14.06 5.28
N ILE A 108 3.49 -14.41 6.48
CA ILE A 108 4.56 -15.39 6.65
C ILE A 108 4.06 -16.82 6.38
N TYR A 109 2.97 -17.22 7.04
CA TYR A 109 2.46 -18.60 6.94
C TYR A 109 1.57 -18.83 5.72
N GLY A 110 0.81 -17.82 5.30
CA GLY A 110 -0.13 -17.93 4.19
C GLY A 110 0.50 -17.72 2.81
N GLY A 111 1.55 -16.90 2.73
CA GLY A 111 2.27 -16.64 1.48
C GLY A 111 3.70 -17.16 1.54
N PHE A 112 4.55 -16.52 2.34
CA PHE A 112 6.00 -16.68 2.26
C PHE A 112 6.47 -18.13 2.37
N MET A 113 5.92 -18.91 3.30
CA MET A 113 6.30 -20.33 3.46
C MET A 113 5.86 -21.22 2.29
N LYS A 114 4.74 -20.89 1.62
CA LYS A 114 4.18 -21.70 0.54
C LYS A 114 4.76 -21.31 -0.81
N ASP A 115 4.86 -20.01 -1.07
CA ASP A 115 5.29 -19.43 -2.34
C ASP A 115 6.81 -19.54 -2.57
N ILE A 116 7.61 -19.73 -1.50
CA ILE A 116 9.05 -20.03 -1.59
C ILE A 116 9.34 -21.52 -1.74
N ALA A 117 8.47 -22.39 -1.20
CA ALA A 117 8.67 -23.84 -1.21
C ALA A 117 8.23 -24.49 -2.53
N ALA A 118 7.23 -23.91 -3.19
CA ALA A 118 6.75 -24.35 -4.50
C ALA A 118 6.43 -23.14 -5.39
N PRO A 119 6.56 -23.27 -6.73
CA PRO A 119 6.11 -22.23 -7.63
C PRO A 119 4.63 -21.90 -7.38
N TYR A 120 4.30 -20.61 -7.30
CA TYR A 120 2.93 -20.14 -7.07
C TYR A 120 1.98 -20.81 -8.06
N GLU A 121 0.92 -21.45 -7.56
CA GLU A 121 -0.08 -22.21 -8.34
C GLU A 121 0.44 -23.19 -9.41
N GLY A 122 1.69 -23.68 -9.28
CA GLY A 122 2.31 -24.54 -10.29
C GLY A 122 2.73 -23.80 -11.56
N TYR A 123 2.81 -22.47 -11.52
CA TYR A 123 3.36 -21.66 -12.61
C TYR A 123 4.84 -21.98 -12.87
N PRO A 124 5.35 -21.75 -14.09
CA PRO A 124 6.77 -21.84 -14.37
C PRO A 124 7.55 -20.89 -13.45
N VAL A 125 8.78 -21.29 -13.09
CA VAL A 125 9.63 -20.58 -12.13
C VAL A 125 9.83 -19.11 -12.51
N TRP A 126 9.88 -18.78 -13.81
CA TRP A 126 9.98 -17.39 -14.27
C TRP A 126 8.78 -16.54 -13.82
N ALA A 127 7.56 -17.09 -13.90
CA ALA A 127 6.33 -16.39 -13.60
C ALA A 127 6.16 -16.21 -12.08
N SER A 128 6.46 -17.25 -11.29
CA SER A 128 6.49 -17.14 -9.81
C SER A 128 7.52 -16.10 -9.34
N SER A 129 8.67 -16.03 -10.02
CA SER A 129 9.72 -15.04 -9.71
C SER A 129 9.28 -13.59 -9.95
N MET A 130 8.27 -13.35 -10.80
CA MET A 130 7.76 -12.00 -11.07
C MET A 130 7.07 -11.37 -9.85
N ILE A 131 6.48 -12.17 -8.96
CA ILE A 131 5.87 -11.67 -7.71
C ILE A 131 6.92 -10.91 -6.89
N TRP A 132 8.09 -11.53 -6.71
CA TRP A 132 9.20 -10.96 -5.95
C TRP A 132 9.79 -9.72 -6.63
N VAL A 133 9.89 -9.73 -7.96
CA VAL A 133 10.37 -8.57 -8.73
C VAL A 133 9.41 -7.39 -8.60
N ILE A 134 8.10 -7.59 -8.79
CA ILE A 134 7.09 -6.52 -8.68
C ILE A 134 7.06 -5.96 -7.26
N LEU A 135 7.19 -6.82 -6.25
CA LEU A 135 7.27 -6.41 -4.84
C LEU A 135 8.52 -5.57 -4.57
N ALA A 136 9.69 -6.03 -5.03
CA ALA A 136 10.96 -5.33 -4.88
C ALA A 136 10.95 -3.96 -5.59
N VAL A 137 10.41 -3.89 -6.80
CA VAL A 137 10.23 -2.63 -7.55
C VAL A 137 9.32 -1.68 -6.79
N THR A 138 8.20 -2.17 -6.25
CA THR A 138 7.24 -1.32 -5.51
C THR A 138 7.85 -0.75 -4.23
N LEU A 139 8.58 -1.57 -3.46
CA LEU A 139 9.29 -1.12 -2.27
C LEU A 139 10.44 -0.17 -2.63
N GLY A 140 11.22 -0.50 -3.66
CA GLY A 140 12.31 0.34 -4.16
C GLY A 140 11.81 1.71 -4.62
N LEU A 141 10.73 1.77 -5.39
CA LEU A 141 10.07 3.01 -5.80
C LEU A 141 9.58 3.81 -4.59
N SER A 142 9.10 3.16 -3.53
CA SER A 142 8.68 3.84 -2.30
C SER A 142 9.86 4.55 -1.63
N PHE A 143 11.02 3.90 -1.51
CA PHE A 143 12.24 4.52 -0.98
C PHE A 143 12.80 5.62 -1.89
N VAL A 144 12.79 5.40 -3.21
CA VAL A 144 13.21 6.43 -4.18
C VAL A 144 12.29 7.65 -4.09
N PHE A 145 10.98 7.45 -4.02
CA PHE A 145 10.06 8.55 -3.83
C PHE A 145 10.29 9.24 -2.49
N GLN A 146 10.60 8.52 -1.41
CA GLN A 146 10.97 9.15 -0.14
C GLN A 146 12.25 10.00 -0.25
N ALA A 147 13.23 9.59 -1.07
CA ALA A 147 14.47 10.33 -1.28
C ALA A 147 14.31 11.57 -2.19
N VAL A 148 13.33 11.57 -3.09
CA VAL A 148 13.08 12.73 -3.97
C VAL A 148 12.49 13.89 -3.16
N LYS A 149 13.21 15.03 -3.17
CA LYS A 149 12.85 16.25 -2.46
C LYS A 149 11.41 16.67 -2.77
N THR A 150 10.59 16.72 -1.72
CA THR A 150 9.22 17.24 -1.77
C THR A 150 9.27 18.70 -2.23
N LYS A 151 8.71 19.00 -3.40
CA LYS A 151 8.41 20.37 -3.78
C LYS A 151 7.10 20.69 -3.07
N GLY A 152 7.23 21.25 -1.87
CA GLY A 152 6.09 21.67 -1.08
C GLY A 152 5.15 22.54 -1.93
N PRO A 153 3.83 22.51 -1.64
CA PRO A 153 2.90 23.40 -2.31
C PRO A 153 3.44 24.82 -2.19
N LYS A 154 3.47 25.56 -3.31
CA LYS A 154 3.57 27.01 -3.22
C LYS A 154 2.36 27.43 -2.40
N GLU A 155 2.58 27.77 -1.14
CA GLU A 155 1.58 28.45 -0.35
C GLU A 155 1.04 29.61 -1.18
N VAL A 156 -0.25 29.82 -1.03
CA VAL A 156 -0.97 31.03 -1.40
C VAL A 156 -0.30 32.18 -0.66
N SER A 157 0.84 32.64 -1.16
CA SER A 157 1.40 33.95 -0.89
C SER A 157 0.58 34.91 -1.74
N GLY A 158 -0.50 35.43 -1.16
CA GLY A 158 -1.32 36.41 -1.85
C GLY A 158 -2.73 36.58 -1.30
N LYS A 159 -2.80 37.30 -0.17
CA LYS A 159 -3.95 38.07 0.35
C LYS A 159 -5.09 37.31 1.01
#